data_AF-A0A9J8DN12-F1
#
_entry.id   AF-A0A9J8DN12-F1
#
_cell.length_a   1.000
_cell.length_b   1.000
_cell.length_c   1.000
_cell.angle_alpha   90.00
_cell.angle_beta   90.00
_cell.angle_gamma   90.00
#
_symmetry.space_group_name_H-M   'P 1'
#
loop_
_entity.id
_entity.type
_entity.pdbx_description
1 polymer ?
#
loop_
_entity_poly.entity_id
_entity_poly.type
_entity_poly.pdbx_seq_one_letter_code
_entity_poly.pdbx_strand_id
1 'polypeptide(L)'
;MSIEDVLIAISEQVGGLNIKSVVLSNVPPFIKEKTLKEILERYGKLTAPIKMIPLGLKNPNFKHVMSFRRFTYMIPNSQNELLNLVLKIAVEGKDYTIFVTSDNMRCFLCSEYGHQKQACPKQQSANNSAGSQTSPKINVQENNVGVKENNAAVQEKNEDVQENNASLYSTREISAFLDETKGVRNPQFDLFFPDLKRFLVSCRAVMINATVEELSRQKRYCLKKIITKVKKMIHQDMKKSSC
;
A
#
# COMPACT_ATOMS: atom_id res chain seq x y z
N MET A 1 0.84 -18.36 19.68
CA MET A 1 1.55 -19.04 18.57
C MET A 1 0.71 -18.84 17.33
N SER A 2 1.21 -18.08 16.35
CA SER A 2 0.49 -17.93 15.07
C SER A 2 0.61 -19.23 14.26
N ILE A 3 -0.34 -19.48 13.35
CA ILE A 3 -0.28 -20.66 12.45
C ILE A 3 0.99 -20.61 11.60
N GLU A 4 1.49 -19.41 11.30
CA GLU A 4 2.76 -19.17 10.60
C GLU A 4 3.94 -19.69 11.40
N ASP A 5 4.01 -19.39 12.71
CA ASP A 5 5.08 -19.87 13.60
C ASP A 5 5.08 -21.40 13.70
N VAL A 6 3.91 -22.03 13.75
CA VAL A 6 3.78 -23.50 13.81
C VAL A 6 4.21 -24.13 12.49
N LEU A 7 3.86 -23.54 11.35
CA LEU A 7 4.27 -24.03 10.03
C LEU A 7 5.78 -23.85 9.80
N ILE A 8 6.35 -22.73 10.26
CA ILE A 8 7.80 -22.48 10.24
C ILE A 8 8.51 -23.51 11.12
N ALA A 9 8.03 -23.77 12.34
CA ALA A 9 8.60 -24.77 13.24
C ALA A 9 8.50 -26.21 12.67
N ILE A 10 7.39 -26.56 11.99
CA ILE A 10 7.28 -27.84 11.28
C ILE A 10 8.26 -27.89 10.10
N SER A 11 8.49 -26.78 9.39
CA SER A 11 9.46 -26.73 8.28
C SER A 11 10.91 -26.93 8.75
N GLU A 12 11.25 -26.50 9.96
CA GLU A 12 12.57 -26.71 10.58
C GLU A 12 12.76 -28.17 11.04
N GLN A 13 11.71 -28.83 11.55
CA GLN A 13 11.80 -30.23 12.02
C GLN A 13 11.81 -31.27 10.89
N VAL A 14 11.35 -30.93 9.67
CA VAL A 14 11.20 -31.88 8.54
C VAL A 14 12.17 -31.59 7.38
N GLY A 15 13.24 -30.81 7.60
CA GLY A 15 14.33 -30.66 6.63
C GLY A 15 14.11 -29.60 5.55
N GLY A 16 13.76 -28.37 5.94
CA GLY A 16 13.95 -27.19 5.09
C GLY A 16 12.99 -27.09 3.90
N LEU A 17 11.74 -27.53 4.07
CA LEU A 17 10.70 -27.38 3.04
C LEU A 17 10.37 -25.89 2.85
N ASN A 18 10.50 -25.39 1.61
CA ASN A 18 10.18 -24.00 1.24
C ASN A 18 8.66 -23.79 1.18
N ILE A 19 8.03 -23.63 2.35
CA ILE A 19 6.59 -23.36 2.47
C ILE A 19 6.32 -21.90 2.11
N LYS A 20 5.39 -21.66 1.19
CA LYS A 20 4.95 -20.32 0.79
C LYS A 20 3.48 -20.12 1.06
N SER A 21 3.15 -18.94 1.57
CA SER A 21 1.79 -18.41 1.59
C SER A 21 1.37 -18.05 0.16
N VAL A 22 0.19 -18.51 -0.23
CA VAL A 22 -0.37 -18.29 -1.55
C VAL A 22 -1.76 -17.69 -1.41
N VAL A 23 -1.95 -16.57 -2.10
CA VAL A 23 -3.22 -15.85 -2.18
C VAL A 23 -3.82 -16.06 -3.56
N LEU A 24 -5.07 -16.51 -3.59
CA LEU A 24 -5.87 -16.60 -4.80
C LEU A 24 -6.84 -15.42 -4.81
N SER A 25 -6.73 -14.56 -5.82
CA SER A 25 -7.59 -13.40 -6.01
C SER A 25 -8.60 -13.63 -7.13
N ASN A 26 -9.73 -12.93 -7.02
CA ASN A 26 -10.87 -13.06 -7.93
C ASN A 26 -11.51 -14.46 -7.90
N VAL A 27 -11.67 -15.01 -6.70
CA VAL A 27 -12.29 -16.32 -6.48
C VAL A 27 -13.67 -16.13 -5.83
N PRO A 28 -14.75 -16.18 -6.61
CA PRO A 28 -16.11 -16.24 -6.08
C PRO A 28 -16.36 -17.37 -5.06
N PRO A 29 -17.29 -17.17 -4.10
CA PRO A 29 -17.59 -18.16 -3.06
C PRO A 29 -18.17 -19.48 -3.60
N PHE A 30 -18.85 -19.45 -4.75
CA PHE A 30 -19.43 -20.65 -5.37
C PHE A 30 -18.40 -21.61 -5.97
N ILE A 31 -17.17 -21.15 -6.24
CA ILE A 31 -16.10 -22.03 -6.73
C ILE A 31 -15.71 -22.99 -5.61
N LYS A 32 -15.79 -24.30 -5.83
CA LYS A 32 -15.50 -25.28 -4.78
C LYS A 32 -14.00 -25.39 -4.50
N GLU A 33 -13.65 -25.71 -3.26
CA GLU A 33 -12.26 -25.93 -2.85
C GLU A 33 -11.60 -27.07 -3.65
N LYS A 34 -12.36 -28.14 -3.95
CA LYS A 34 -11.88 -29.29 -4.74
C LYS A 34 -11.28 -28.87 -6.08
N THR A 35 -11.96 -28.02 -6.83
CA THR A 35 -11.48 -27.55 -8.14
C THR A 35 -10.18 -26.76 -8.03
N LEU A 36 -10.05 -25.93 -6.98
CA LEU A 36 -8.82 -25.17 -6.76
C LEU A 36 -7.66 -26.06 -6.33
N LYS A 37 -7.94 -27.05 -5.47
CA LYS A 37 -6.97 -28.02 -5.00
C LYS A 37 -6.36 -28.80 -6.16
N GLU A 38 -7.19 -29.36 -7.05
CA GLU A 38 -6.74 -30.12 -8.22
C GLU A 38 -5.83 -29.31 -9.17
N ILE A 39 -6.05 -27.99 -9.26
CA ILE A 39 -5.23 -27.11 -10.10
C ILE A 39 -3.94 -26.74 -9.39
N LEU A 40 -4.00 -26.36 -8.11
CA LEU A 40 -2.83 -25.95 -7.32
C LEU A 40 -1.86 -27.11 -7.09
N GLU A 41 -2.36 -28.34 -6.94
CA GLU A 41 -1.54 -29.54 -6.77
C GLU A 41 -0.59 -29.81 -7.96
N ARG A 42 -0.89 -29.26 -9.15
CA ARG A 42 0.01 -29.32 -10.31
C ARG A 42 1.27 -28.47 -10.13
N TYR A 43 1.20 -27.43 -9.30
CA TYR A 43 2.29 -26.47 -9.09
C TYR A 43 3.05 -26.71 -7.78
N GLY A 44 2.53 -27.56 -6.89
CA GLY A 44 3.17 -27.90 -5.63
C GLY A 44 2.23 -28.63 -4.67
N LYS A 45 2.73 -28.99 -3.49
CA LYS A 45 1.95 -29.69 -2.46
C LYS A 45 1.29 -28.71 -1.51
N LEU A 46 -0.04 -28.77 -1.36
CA LEU A 46 -0.76 -27.98 -0.37
C LEU A 46 -0.48 -28.50 1.05
N THR A 47 -0.04 -27.61 1.93
CA THR A 47 0.23 -27.90 3.35
C THR A 47 -0.98 -27.55 4.22
N ALA A 48 -1.84 -26.64 3.75
CA ALA A 48 -3.01 -26.15 4.48
C ALA A 48 -4.30 -26.16 3.62
N PRO A 49 -5.48 -26.23 4.25
CA PRO A 49 -6.76 -26.07 3.55
C PRO A 49 -6.91 -24.65 2.99
N ILE A 50 -7.69 -24.51 1.91
CA ILE A 50 -7.91 -23.24 1.23
C ILE A 50 -8.98 -22.44 1.98
N LYS A 51 -8.55 -21.42 2.74
CA LYS A 51 -9.42 -20.59 3.57
C LYS A 51 -9.88 -19.34 2.81
N MET A 52 -11.09 -18.87 3.08
CA MET A 52 -11.55 -17.57 2.58
C MET A 52 -11.04 -16.43 3.47
N ILE A 53 -10.65 -15.31 2.85
CA ILE A 53 -10.21 -14.12 3.58
C ILE A 53 -11.43 -13.24 3.85
N PRO A 54 -11.73 -12.86 5.11
CA PRO A 54 -12.83 -11.95 5.41
C PRO A 54 -12.56 -10.54 4.85
N LEU A 55 -13.61 -9.78 4.55
CA LEU A 55 -13.44 -8.43 3.98
C LEU A 55 -12.85 -7.40 4.97
N GLY A 56 -12.84 -7.71 6.26
CA GLY A 56 -12.28 -6.83 7.29
C GLY A 56 -13.18 -5.63 7.63
N LEU A 57 -14.49 -5.79 7.47
CA LEU A 57 -15.46 -4.76 7.84
C LEU A 57 -15.54 -4.62 9.37
N LYS A 58 -15.46 -3.37 9.87
CA LYS A 58 -15.46 -3.06 11.31
C LYS A 58 -16.82 -3.32 11.98
N ASN A 59 -17.90 -3.24 11.22
CA ASN A 59 -19.24 -3.45 11.74
C ASN A 59 -19.49 -4.96 12.00
N PRO A 60 -19.90 -5.35 13.22
CA PRO A 60 -20.12 -6.74 13.59
C PRO A 60 -21.13 -7.47 12.67
N ASN A 61 -22.14 -6.76 12.16
CA ASN A 61 -23.17 -7.35 11.30
C ASN A 61 -22.62 -7.82 9.94
N PHE A 62 -21.48 -7.28 9.51
CA PHE A 62 -20.85 -7.66 8.24
C PHE A 62 -19.58 -8.50 8.40
N LYS A 63 -19.31 -9.03 9.60
CA LYS A 63 -18.16 -9.93 9.82
C LYS A 63 -18.25 -11.22 8.99
N HIS A 64 -19.46 -11.64 8.64
CA HIS A 64 -19.72 -12.80 7.78
C HIS A 64 -19.42 -12.53 6.29
N VAL A 65 -19.22 -11.26 5.90
CA VAL A 65 -18.94 -10.91 4.51
C VAL A 65 -17.49 -11.27 4.17
N MET A 66 -17.34 -12.25 3.30
CA MET A 66 -16.05 -12.74 2.82
C MET A 66 -15.59 -11.94 1.61
N SER A 67 -14.28 -11.83 1.42
CA SER A 67 -13.71 -11.27 0.20
C SER A 67 -13.64 -12.32 -0.90
N PHE A 68 -13.50 -11.88 -2.16
CA PHE A 68 -13.21 -12.75 -3.31
C PHE A 68 -11.75 -13.22 -3.34
N ARG A 69 -11.16 -13.44 -2.16
CA ARG A 69 -9.79 -13.89 -1.99
C ARG A 69 -9.75 -15.11 -1.10
N ARG A 70 -8.93 -16.08 -1.49
CA ARG A 70 -8.63 -17.26 -0.71
C ARG A 70 -7.15 -17.34 -0.40
N PHE A 71 -6.83 -18.09 0.64
CA PHE A 71 -5.50 -18.17 1.22
C PHE A 71 -5.17 -19.61 1.56
N THR A 72 -3.95 -20.03 1.25
CA THR A 72 -3.42 -21.34 1.63
C THR A 72 -1.90 -21.28 1.76
N TYR A 73 -1.30 -22.31 2.36
CA TYR A 73 0.14 -22.55 2.33
C TYR A 73 0.42 -23.76 1.45
N MET A 74 1.42 -23.65 0.61
CA MET A 74 1.89 -24.77 -0.22
C MET A 74 3.41 -24.78 -0.32
N ILE A 75 3.95 -25.96 -0.61
CA ILE A 75 5.35 -26.16 -0.98
C ILE A 75 5.38 -26.17 -2.51
N PRO A 76 5.88 -25.12 -3.17
CA PRO A 76 6.01 -25.11 -4.62
C PRO A 76 6.98 -26.18 -5.09
N ASN A 77 6.72 -26.77 -6.27
CA ASN A 77 7.72 -27.62 -6.93
C ASN A 77 8.91 -26.73 -7.35
N SER A 78 10.14 -27.21 -7.19
CA SER A 78 11.41 -26.46 -7.23
C SER A 78 11.69 -25.59 -8.47
N GLN A 79 10.82 -25.58 -9.48
CA GLN A 79 10.88 -24.70 -10.65
C GLN A 79 10.18 -23.34 -10.44
N ASN A 80 9.29 -23.20 -9.45
CA ASN A 80 8.50 -21.99 -9.24
C ASN A 80 8.79 -21.36 -7.87
N GLU A 81 9.92 -20.66 -7.78
CA GLU A 81 10.27 -19.92 -6.56
C GLU A 81 9.33 -18.72 -6.33
N LEU A 82 8.62 -18.25 -7.34
CA LEU A 82 7.56 -17.26 -7.21
C LEU A 82 6.34 -17.71 -8.01
N LEU A 83 5.23 -17.99 -7.33
CA LEU A 83 3.97 -18.32 -7.97
C LEU A 83 3.26 -17.01 -8.33
N ASN A 84 3.36 -16.58 -9.58
CA ASN A 84 2.55 -15.52 -10.14
C ASN A 84 1.83 -16.06 -11.38
N LEU A 85 0.68 -16.70 -11.16
CA LEU A 85 -0.04 -17.46 -12.17
C LEU A 85 -1.40 -16.84 -12.49
N VAL A 86 -1.81 -16.98 -13.74
CA VAL A 86 -3.16 -16.67 -14.20
C VAL A 86 -3.85 -17.97 -14.56
N LEU A 87 -4.81 -18.39 -13.76
CA LEU A 87 -5.59 -19.61 -13.97
C LEU A 87 -6.92 -19.26 -14.62
N LYS A 88 -7.25 -19.93 -15.72
CA LYS A 88 -8.58 -19.85 -16.35
C LYS A 88 -9.37 -21.11 -16.00
N ILE A 89 -10.55 -20.94 -15.42
CA ILE A 89 -11.44 -22.04 -15.07
C ILE A 89 -12.81 -21.83 -15.68
N ALA A 90 -13.38 -22.89 -16.24
CA ALA A 90 -14.77 -22.90 -16.70
C ALA A 90 -15.64 -23.50 -15.59
N VAL A 91 -16.58 -22.71 -15.06
CA VAL A 91 -17.54 -23.16 -14.04
C VAL A 91 -18.94 -22.78 -14.52
N GLU A 92 -19.82 -23.77 -14.67
CA GLU A 92 -21.22 -23.57 -15.12
C GLU A 92 -21.32 -22.85 -16.49
N GLY A 93 -20.42 -23.17 -17.42
CA GLY A 93 -20.39 -22.59 -18.77
C GLY A 93 -19.86 -21.15 -18.83
N LYS A 94 -19.29 -20.63 -17.73
CA LYS A 94 -18.64 -19.31 -17.69
C LYS A 94 -17.16 -19.44 -17.37
N ASP A 95 -16.35 -18.62 -18.03
CA ASP A 95 -14.91 -18.55 -17.79
C ASP A 95 -14.59 -17.53 -16.69
N TYR A 96 -13.85 -17.98 -15.68
CA TYR A 96 -13.33 -17.16 -14.61
C TYR A 96 -11.81 -17.13 -14.68
N THR A 97 -11.24 -15.95 -14.47
CA THR A 97 -9.79 -15.76 -14.38
C THR A 97 -9.41 -15.54 -12.92
N ILE A 98 -8.60 -16.45 -12.37
CA ILE A 98 -8.09 -16.41 -11.00
C ILE A 98 -6.62 -16.05 -11.04
N PHE A 99 -6.22 -15.12 -10.18
CA PHE A 99 -4.82 -14.71 -10.04
C PHE A 99 -4.24 -15.37 -8.80
N VAL A 100 -3.15 -16.11 -8.95
CA VAL A 100 -2.46 -16.79 -7.86
C VAL A 100 -1.14 -16.08 -7.62
N THR A 101 -0.94 -15.58 -6.41
CA THR A 101 0.27 -14.86 -6.02
C THR A 101 0.84 -15.48 -4.75
N SER A 102 2.11 -15.91 -4.76
CA SER A 102 2.86 -16.21 -3.54
C SER A 102 3.31 -14.92 -2.87
N ASP A 103 3.13 -14.84 -1.55
CA ASP A 103 3.50 -13.69 -0.75
C ASP A 103 5.01 -13.73 -0.48
N ASN A 104 5.78 -13.26 -1.46
CA ASN A 104 7.03 -12.63 -1.12
C ASN A 104 6.70 -11.17 -0.88
N MET A 105 6.87 -10.73 0.37
CA MET A 105 6.71 -9.33 0.72
C MET A 105 7.61 -8.48 -0.18
N ARG A 106 6.98 -7.54 -0.89
CA ARG A 106 7.68 -6.58 -1.74
C ARG A 106 8.12 -5.41 -0.88
N CYS A 107 9.39 -5.05 -0.95
CA CYS A 107 9.90 -3.90 -0.24
C CYS A 107 9.18 -2.62 -0.71
N PHE A 108 8.54 -1.91 0.21
CA PHE A 108 7.82 -0.67 -0.08
C PHE A 108 8.73 0.49 -0.54
N LEU A 109 10.05 0.34 -0.43
CA LEU A 109 11.02 1.32 -0.88
C LEU A 109 11.54 1.00 -2.29
N CYS A 110 12.13 -0.17 -2.48
CA CYS A 110 12.81 -0.52 -3.74
C CYS A 110 11.98 -1.39 -4.69
N SER A 111 10.81 -1.87 -4.24
CA SER A 111 9.95 -2.78 -5.00
C SER A 111 10.61 -4.14 -5.36
N GLU A 112 11.68 -4.54 -4.67
CA GLU A 112 12.30 -5.86 -4.77
C GLU A 112 11.63 -6.83 -3.76
N TYR A 113 11.74 -8.13 -4.01
CA TYR A 113 11.20 -9.18 -3.13
C TYR A 113 12.23 -9.62 -2.06
N GLY A 114 11.75 -10.22 -0.96
CA GLY A 114 12.62 -10.90 0.02
C GLY A 114 13.07 -10.04 1.21
N HIS A 115 12.67 -8.77 1.28
CA HIS A 115 12.96 -7.90 2.43
C HIS A 115 11.87 -6.84 2.64
N GLN A 116 11.71 -6.38 3.88
CA GLN A 116 10.84 -5.25 4.20
C GLN A 116 11.58 -3.93 4.04
N LYS A 117 10.85 -2.80 4.06
CA LYS A 117 11.46 -1.46 3.97
C LYS A 117 12.67 -1.32 4.89
N GLN A 118 12.56 -1.75 6.14
CA GLN A 118 13.60 -1.65 7.18
C GLN A 118 14.90 -2.41 6.87
N ALA A 119 14.81 -3.52 6.12
CA ALA A 119 15.94 -4.36 5.74
C ALA A 119 16.33 -4.14 4.27
N CYS A 120 16.02 -2.97 3.71
CA CYS A 120 16.28 -2.70 2.30
C CYS A 120 17.74 -2.34 2.03
N PRO A 121 18.44 -3.06 1.13
CA PRO A 121 19.82 -2.74 0.78
C PRO A 121 19.95 -1.34 0.15
N LYS A 122 18.92 -0.87 -0.58
CA LYS A 122 18.88 0.49 -1.14
C LYS A 122 18.64 1.58 -0.09
N GLN A 123 18.30 1.23 1.16
CA GLN A 123 18.20 2.18 2.26
C GLN A 123 19.58 2.49 2.87
N GLN A 124 20.55 1.57 2.77
CA GLN A 124 21.91 1.77 3.27
C GLN A 124 22.72 2.75 2.39
N SER A 125 22.42 2.85 1.09
CA SER A 125 23.04 3.82 0.18
C SER A 125 22.71 5.28 0.49
N ALA A 126 21.71 5.55 1.34
CA ALA A 126 21.36 6.89 1.80
C ALA A 126 21.86 7.22 3.22
N ASN A 127 22.30 6.20 3.99
CA ASN A 127 22.60 6.32 5.41
C ASN A 127 24.08 6.14 5.78
N ASN A 128 24.99 5.93 4.81
CA ASN A 128 26.44 5.88 5.07
C ASN A 128 27.08 7.28 5.23
N SER A 129 26.34 8.22 5.80
CA SER A 129 26.88 9.47 6.32
C SER A 129 26.19 9.76 7.64
N ALA A 130 26.83 9.32 8.72
CA ALA A 130 26.53 9.50 10.15
C ALA A 130 26.01 8.24 10.86
N GLY A 131 26.83 7.76 11.80
CA GLY A 131 26.62 6.54 12.56
C GLY A 131 25.59 6.65 13.69
N SER A 132 25.14 5.46 14.09
CA SER A 132 25.02 5.02 15.49
C SER A 132 23.96 5.67 16.40
N GLN A 133 22.87 4.90 16.59
CA GLN A 133 22.36 4.39 17.87
C GLN A 133 20.91 4.72 18.24
N THR A 134 20.24 3.63 18.61
CA THR A 134 19.11 3.48 19.56
C THR A 134 17.70 3.91 19.16
N SER A 135 16.87 2.88 19.04
CA SER A 135 15.42 2.82 19.05
C SER A 135 14.82 3.13 20.44
N PRO A 136 13.63 3.76 20.51
CA PRO A 136 12.75 3.63 21.67
C PRO A 136 11.57 2.69 21.37
N LYS A 137 11.41 1.69 22.24
CA LYS A 137 10.19 0.87 22.37
C LYS A 137 9.03 1.78 22.82
N ILE A 138 7.91 1.75 22.11
CA ILE A 138 6.65 2.33 22.60
C ILE A 138 5.85 1.22 23.27
N ASN A 139 5.68 1.33 24.59
CA ASN A 139 4.77 0.55 25.40
C ASN A 139 3.43 1.31 25.47
N VAL A 140 2.31 0.66 25.11
CA VAL A 140 0.97 1.23 25.21
C VAL A 140 0.33 0.70 26.49
N GLN A 141 0.03 1.59 27.44
CA GLN A 141 -0.98 1.37 28.46
C GLN A 141 -2.00 2.51 28.40
N GLU A 142 -3.26 2.11 28.31
CA GLU A 142 -4.45 2.97 28.41
C GLU A 142 -4.58 3.52 29.83
N ASN A 143 -5.07 4.77 29.96
CA ASN A 143 -6.17 5.14 30.86
C ASN A 143 -6.51 6.65 30.71
N ASN A 144 -7.66 7.02 31.25
CA ASN A 144 -8.66 7.92 30.67
C ASN A 144 -8.82 9.25 31.45
N VAL A 145 -9.44 10.24 30.79
CA VAL A 145 -10.14 11.46 31.27
C VAL A 145 -9.35 12.56 32.01
N GLY A 146 -9.46 13.81 31.51
CA GLY A 146 -9.39 15.01 32.35
C GLY A 146 -8.98 16.30 31.62
N VAL A 147 -9.96 17.13 31.27
CA VAL A 147 -9.83 18.47 30.67
C VAL A 147 -9.04 19.44 31.58
N LYS A 148 -8.19 20.30 30.97
CA LYS A 148 -8.06 21.75 31.28
C LYS A 148 -7.11 22.47 30.32
N GLU A 149 -7.55 23.66 29.92
CA GLU A 149 -6.89 24.65 29.05
C GLU A 149 -5.64 25.26 29.72
N ASN A 150 -4.64 25.66 28.91
CA ASN A 150 -4.15 27.05 28.79
C ASN A 150 -2.79 27.15 28.08
N ASN A 151 -2.82 27.95 27.00
CA ASN A 151 -1.86 28.88 26.40
C ASN A 151 -0.34 28.87 26.70
N ALA A 152 0.39 29.04 25.57
CA ALA A 152 1.49 29.98 25.27
C ALA A 152 2.96 29.58 25.46
N ALA A 153 3.68 29.70 24.32
CA ALA A 153 5.11 30.06 24.08
C ALA A 153 6.20 29.16 24.71
N VAL A 154 7.26 28.72 24.02
CA VAL A 154 8.37 29.45 23.38
C VAL A 154 9.14 28.44 22.47
N GLN A 155 9.35 28.70 21.16
CA GLN A 155 10.64 28.97 20.42
C GLN A 155 11.88 28.15 20.89
N GLU A 156 12.63 27.45 20.02
CA GLU A 156 13.72 27.94 19.13
C GLU A 156 13.90 26.95 17.93
N LYS A 157 13.85 27.38 16.67
CA LYS A 157 14.93 27.86 15.77
C LYS A 157 16.07 26.87 15.44
N ASN A 158 16.11 26.46 14.17
CA ASN A 158 17.33 26.39 13.35
C ASN A 158 16.94 26.54 11.87
N GLU A 159 17.19 27.75 11.35
CA GLU A 159 17.26 28.18 9.94
C GLU A 159 18.63 27.68 9.39
N ASP A 160 18.92 27.43 8.12
CA ASP A 160 18.53 28.01 6.82
C ASP A 160 19.04 26.99 5.76
N VAL A 161 18.31 26.55 4.74
CA VAL A 161 18.28 27.24 3.43
C VAL A 161 16.84 27.46 2.95
N GLN A 162 16.44 28.71 3.08
CA GLN A 162 15.41 29.47 2.39
C GLN A 162 15.24 29.05 0.93
N GLU A 163 13.99 28.78 0.53
CA GLU A 163 13.37 29.54 -0.56
C GLU A 163 11.84 29.43 -0.52
N ASN A 164 11.23 30.57 -0.17
CA ASN A 164 9.89 31.02 -0.59
C ASN A 164 8.64 30.30 -0.05
N ASN A 165 8.40 30.48 1.25
CA ASN A 165 7.05 30.37 1.85
C ASN A 165 6.08 31.48 1.37
N ALA A 166 6.52 32.41 0.53
CA ALA A 166 5.71 33.49 -0.05
C ALA A 166 4.88 33.06 -1.27
N SER A 167 4.90 31.77 -1.61
CA SER A 167 4.39 31.30 -2.89
C SER A 167 3.87 29.87 -2.81
N LEU A 168 2.93 29.60 -1.92
CA LEU A 168 2.11 28.38 -2.00
C LEU A 168 0.78 28.75 -2.66
N TYR A 169 0.26 27.86 -3.50
CA TYR A 169 -1.09 28.04 -4.04
C TYR A 169 -2.10 27.96 -2.91
N SER A 170 -2.99 28.94 -2.85
CA SER A 170 -4.03 29.04 -1.86
C SER A 170 -5.06 27.94 -2.02
N THR A 171 -5.78 27.64 -0.93
CA THR A 171 -6.91 26.70 -0.95
C THR A 171 -7.96 27.09 -1.99
N ARG A 172 -8.16 28.39 -2.24
CA ARG A 172 -9.14 28.90 -3.21
C ARG A 172 -8.72 28.61 -4.65
N GLU A 173 -7.46 28.86 -5.00
CA GLU A 173 -6.93 28.56 -6.35
C GLU A 173 -7.00 27.06 -6.67
N ILE A 174 -6.66 26.22 -5.69
CA ILE A 174 -6.74 24.75 -5.85
C ILE A 174 -8.21 24.30 -5.96
N SER A 175 -9.13 24.91 -5.21
CA SER A 175 -10.55 24.59 -5.28
C SER A 175 -11.17 25.01 -6.62
N ALA A 176 -10.82 26.20 -7.12
CA ALA A 176 -11.26 26.71 -8.42
C ALA A 176 -10.79 25.81 -9.57
N PHE A 177 -9.52 25.39 -9.54
CA PHE A 177 -9.00 24.42 -10.51
C PHE A 177 -9.77 23.09 -10.50
N LEU A 178 -10.12 22.57 -9.32
CA LEU A 178 -10.89 21.32 -9.21
C LEU A 178 -12.31 21.45 -9.74
N ASP A 179 -12.91 22.64 -9.68
CA ASP A 179 -14.22 22.92 -10.25
C ASP A 179 -14.15 23.07 -11.77
N GLU A 180 -13.16 23.80 -12.28
CA GLU A 180 -12.98 24.04 -13.72
C GLU A 180 -12.56 22.78 -14.48
N THR A 181 -11.79 21.90 -13.84
CA THR A 181 -11.31 20.65 -14.45
C THR A 181 -12.22 19.44 -14.19
N LYS A 182 -13.38 19.66 -13.59
CA LYS A 182 -14.34 18.60 -13.26
C LYS A 182 -14.88 17.97 -14.56
N GLY A 183 -14.52 16.71 -14.79
CA GLY A 183 -14.97 15.94 -15.97
C GLY A 183 -14.04 16.01 -17.18
N VAL A 184 -13.00 16.84 -17.14
CA VAL A 184 -11.98 16.90 -18.21
C VAL A 184 -11.01 15.73 -18.08
N ARG A 185 -10.82 14.98 -19.16
CA ARG A 185 -9.83 13.89 -19.22
C ARG A 185 -8.45 14.51 -19.48
N ASN A 186 -7.57 14.42 -18.48
CA ASN A 186 -6.20 14.96 -18.49
C ASN A 186 -6.13 16.49 -18.59
N PRO A 187 -6.41 17.20 -17.48
CA PRO A 187 -6.16 18.64 -17.40
C PRO A 187 -4.69 18.96 -17.67
N GLN A 188 -4.44 20.02 -18.45
CA GLN A 188 -3.11 20.53 -18.75
C GLN A 188 -2.61 21.29 -17.52
N PHE A 189 -1.71 20.69 -16.75
CA PHE A 189 -1.25 21.26 -15.47
C PHE A 189 -0.33 22.47 -15.66
N ASP A 190 0.42 22.49 -16.76
CA ASP A 190 1.43 23.51 -17.04
C ASP A 190 0.83 24.91 -17.28
N LEU A 191 -0.45 24.97 -17.69
CA LEU A 191 -1.18 26.22 -17.91
C LEU A 191 -1.73 26.85 -16.62
N PHE A 192 -1.99 26.04 -15.59
CA PHE A 192 -2.60 26.49 -14.33
C PHE A 192 -1.57 26.57 -13.19
N PHE A 193 -0.56 25.70 -13.21
CA PHE A 193 0.46 25.61 -12.17
C PHE A 193 1.83 25.44 -12.84
N PRO A 194 2.55 26.55 -13.14
CA PRO A 194 3.85 26.49 -13.81
C PRO A 194 4.92 25.72 -13.04
N ASP A 195 4.76 25.55 -11.71
CA ASP A 195 5.65 24.73 -10.89
C ASP A 195 4.90 23.55 -10.25
N LEU A 196 5.15 22.37 -10.81
CA LEU A 196 4.58 21.10 -10.36
C LEU A 196 5.08 20.68 -8.97
N LYS A 197 6.31 21.04 -8.58
CA LYS A 197 6.87 20.71 -7.25
C LYS A 197 6.17 21.56 -6.20
N ARG A 198 6.03 22.85 -6.46
CA ARG A 198 5.27 23.79 -5.63
C ARG A 198 3.81 23.38 -5.50
N PHE A 199 3.16 22.99 -6.59
CA PHE A 199 1.79 22.46 -6.56
C PHE A 199 1.64 21.28 -5.61
N LEU A 200 2.60 20.34 -5.58
CA LEU A 200 2.57 19.20 -4.66
C LEU A 200 2.68 19.61 -3.18
N VAL A 201 3.51 20.61 -2.86
CA VAL A 201 3.65 21.13 -1.49
C VAL A 201 2.35 21.81 -1.06
N SER A 202 1.79 22.67 -1.92
CA SER A 202 0.52 23.37 -1.65
C SER A 202 -0.64 22.39 -1.47
N CYS A 203 -0.75 21.36 -2.32
CA CYS A 203 -1.79 20.35 -2.20
C CYS A 203 -1.70 19.52 -0.91
N ARG A 204 -0.47 19.25 -0.41
CA ARG A 204 -0.28 18.58 0.88
C ARG A 204 -0.73 19.47 2.03
N ALA A 205 -0.34 20.75 2.01
CA ALA A 205 -0.77 21.72 3.01
C ALA A 205 -2.31 21.83 3.05
N VAL A 206 -2.96 21.93 1.89
CA VAL A 206 -4.42 21.99 1.78
C VAL A 206 -5.10 20.69 2.24
N MET A 207 -4.53 19.51 1.96
CA MET A 207 -5.10 18.25 2.44
C MET A 207 -5.06 18.10 3.97
N ILE A 208 -4.09 18.72 4.64
CA ILE A 208 -3.91 18.67 6.09
C ILE A 208 -4.72 19.76 6.78
N ASN A 209 -4.69 20.99 6.26
CA ASN A 209 -5.19 22.19 6.95
C ASN A 209 -6.61 22.61 6.55
N ALA A 210 -7.11 22.23 5.36
CA ALA A 210 -8.43 22.69 4.92
C ALA A 210 -9.55 22.04 5.73
N THR A 211 -10.60 22.82 6.03
CA THR A 211 -11.81 22.31 6.67
C THR A 211 -12.71 21.58 5.66
N VAL A 212 -13.78 20.93 6.13
CA VAL A 212 -14.71 20.19 5.25
C VAL A 212 -15.54 21.15 4.39
N GLU A 213 -15.79 22.36 4.87
CA GLU A 213 -16.54 23.40 4.17
C GLU A 213 -15.73 24.01 3.01
N GLU A 214 -14.42 24.20 3.20
CA GLU A 214 -13.52 24.73 2.17
C GLU A 214 -13.17 23.70 1.10
N LEU A 215 -13.13 22.41 1.46
CA LEU A 215 -12.78 21.33 0.55
C LEU A 215 -13.61 20.07 0.80
N SER A 216 -14.63 19.90 -0.04
CA SER A 216 -15.56 18.76 0.01
C SER A 216 -14.83 17.40 -0.13
N ARG A 217 -15.45 16.33 0.37
CA ARG A 217 -14.91 14.96 0.28
C ARG A 217 -14.62 14.54 -1.17
N GLN A 218 -15.47 14.95 -2.11
CA GLN A 218 -15.28 14.68 -3.54
C GLN A 218 -14.07 15.42 -4.10
N LYS A 219 -13.88 16.69 -3.74
CA LYS A 219 -12.71 17.49 -4.13
C LYS A 219 -11.41 16.89 -3.56
N ARG A 220 -11.42 16.43 -2.30
CA ARG A 220 -10.27 15.72 -1.70
C ARG A 220 -9.92 14.43 -2.44
N TYR A 221 -10.91 13.66 -2.86
CA TYR A 221 -10.68 12.44 -3.64
C TYR A 221 -10.09 12.75 -5.03
N CYS A 222 -10.65 13.75 -5.72
CA CYS A 222 -10.14 14.21 -7.01
C CYS A 222 -8.69 14.71 -6.90
N LEU A 223 -8.42 15.54 -5.88
CA LEU A 223 -7.10 16.10 -5.61
C LEU A 223 -6.06 15.01 -5.35
N LYS A 224 -6.38 13.96 -4.57
CA LYS A 224 -5.50 12.80 -4.37
C LYS A 224 -5.14 12.12 -5.69
N LYS A 225 -6.11 11.93 -6.59
CA LYS A 225 -5.88 11.31 -7.90
C LYS A 225 -4.95 12.16 -8.78
N ILE A 226 -5.14 13.48 -8.76
CA ILE A 226 -4.30 14.45 -9.46
C ILE A 226 -2.88 14.43 -8.91
N ILE A 227 -2.69 14.47 -7.58
CA ILE A 227 -1.38 14.39 -6.93
C ILE A 227 -0.63 13.12 -7.34
N THR A 228 -1.30 11.97 -7.35
CA THR A 228 -0.70 10.69 -7.78
C THR A 228 -0.25 10.75 -9.22
N LYS A 229 -0.98 11.44 -10.10
CA LYS A 229 -0.63 11.60 -11.51
C LYS A 229 0.56 12.54 -11.70
N VAL A 230 0.56 13.70 -11.05
CA VAL A 230 1.67 14.68 -11.10
C VAL A 230 2.97 14.06 -10.59
N LYS A 231 2.93 13.27 -9.51
CA LYS A 231 4.11 12.52 -9.02
C LYS A 231 4.69 11.56 -10.05
N LYS A 232 3.83 10.90 -10.85
CA LYS A 232 4.28 10.00 -11.92
C LYS A 232 4.92 10.78 -13.08
N MET A 233 4.40 11.96 -13.41
CA MET A 233 4.97 12.82 -14.45
C MET A 233 6.37 13.29 -14.05
N ILE A 234 6.53 13.86 -12.85
CA ILE A 234 7.85 14.27 -12.33
C ILE A 234 8.85 13.10 -12.32
N HIS A 235 8.42 11.91 -11.90
CA HIS A 235 9.29 10.74 -11.89
C HIS A 235 9.70 10.28 -13.31
N GLN A 236 8.79 10.39 -14.29
CA GLN A 236 9.09 10.10 -15.68
C GLN A 236 10.04 11.14 -16.30
N ASP A 237 9.89 12.41 -15.96
CA ASP A 237 10.77 13.48 -16.44
C ASP A 237 12.17 13.36 -15.85
N MET A 238 12.30 13.08 -14.55
CA MET A 238 13.60 12.79 -13.91
C MET A 238 14.31 11.58 -14.54
N LYS A 239 13.56 10.58 -15.01
CA LYS A 239 14.13 9.40 -15.68
C LYS A 239 14.56 9.72 -17.12
N LYS A 240 13.90 10.65 -17.80
CA LYS A 240 14.26 11.11 -19.16
C LYS A 240 15.46 12.06 -19.17
N SER A 241 15.64 12.88 -18.14
CA SER A 241 16.78 13.80 -18.03
C SER A 241 18.09 13.13 -17.58
N SER A 242 18.04 11.84 -17.21
CA SER A 242 19.18 11.06 -16.73
C SER A 242 19.66 10.00 -17.74
N CYS A 243 19.07 9.98 -18.94
CA CYS A 243 19.52 9.27 -20.13
C CYS A 243 19.93 10.30 -21.17
#